data_AF-A0A177WSK3-F1
#
_entry.id   AF-A0A177WSK3-F1
#
_cell.length_a   1.000
_cell.length_b   1.000
_cell.length_c   1.000
_cell.angle_alpha   90.00
_cell.angle_beta   90.00
_cell.angle_gamma   90.00
#
_symmetry.space_group_name_H-M   'P 1'
#
loop_
_entity.id
_entity.type
_entity.pdbx_description
1 polymer ?
#
loop_
_entity_poly.entity_id
_entity_poly.type
_entity_poly.pdbx_seq_one_letter_code
_entity_poly.pdbx_strand_id
1 'polypeptide(L)'
;MSVILSYGDVQVTDEDLATLLPSEWIGDGIIQFYYEFLEHTVCKSREILLIQPAVAHLIACSVDKTYIKAALPPNINSKSTIFIPINDSNGSQNSGCHWSLMCYYRPTNSYYYYDSMGNANIRSAKQTMNSICGLIGSSSPAFIAINTPMQDTIVECM
;
A
#
# COMPACT_ATOMS: atom_id res chain seq x y z
N MET A 1 7.06 17.51 16.33
CA MET A 1 6.88 16.08 16.60
C MET A 1 6.65 15.78 18.08
N SER A 2 5.39 15.73 18.46
CA SER A 2 4.90 15.10 19.69
C SER A 2 4.08 13.86 19.34
N VAL A 3 4.26 12.77 20.08
CA VAL A 3 3.45 11.55 19.89
C VAL A 3 2.07 11.79 20.49
N ILE A 4 1.02 11.65 19.69
CA ILE A 4 -0.37 11.85 20.09
C ILE A 4 -1.06 10.52 20.41
N LEU A 5 -0.70 9.44 19.70
CA LEU A 5 -1.25 8.11 19.90
C LEU A 5 -0.17 7.05 19.71
N SER A 6 -0.17 6.05 20.58
CA SER A 6 0.57 4.79 20.39
C SER A 6 -0.44 3.64 20.32
N TYR A 7 -0.42 2.87 19.24
CA TYR A 7 -1.37 1.79 19.02
C TYR A 7 -0.66 0.62 18.33
N GLY A 8 -0.65 -0.57 18.94
CA GLY A 8 0.15 -1.69 18.42
C GLY A 8 1.62 -1.29 18.28
N ASP A 9 2.20 -1.53 17.11
CA ASP A 9 3.60 -1.20 16.80
C ASP A 9 3.78 0.17 16.12
N VAL A 10 2.72 0.99 16.06
CA VAL A 10 2.73 2.31 15.40
C VAL A 10 2.51 3.46 16.38
N GLN A 11 3.16 4.58 16.07
CA GLN A 11 2.98 5.86 16.76
C GLN A 11 2.48 6.88 15.75
N VAL A 12 1.46 7.64 16.14
CA VAL A 12 0.92 8.75 15.37
C VAL A 12 1.36 10.05 16.05
N THR A 13 2.02 10.90 15.28
CA THR A 13 2.49 12.21 15.73
C THR A 13 1.50 13.33 15.40
N ASP A 14 1.74 14.51 15.95
CA ASP A 14 1.06 15.74 15.56
C ASP A 14 1.20 16.05 14.05
N GLU A 15 2.36 15.75 13.46
CA GLU A 15 2.59 15.92 12.02
C GLU A 15 1.78 14.92 11.18
N ASP A 16 1.68 13.66 11.61
CA ASP A 16 0.83 12.68 10.92
C ASP A 16 -0.64 13.11 10.95
N LEU A 17 -1.15 13.58 12.09
CA LEU A 17 -2.52 14.07 12.20
C LEU A 17 -2.78 15.31 11.35
N ALA A 18 -1.77 16.16 11.14
CA ALA A 18 -1.91 17.31 10.26
C ALA A 18 -2.24 16.91 8.81
N THR A 19 -1.84 15.71 8.38
CA THR A 19 -2.16 15.17 7.04
C THR A 19 -3.63 14.79 6.86
N LEU A 20 -4.41 14.73 7.94
CA LEU A 20 -5.88 14.54 7.90
C LEU A 20 -6.65 15.87 7.76
N LEU A 21 -5.97 17.01 7.78
CA LEU A 21 -6.63 18.29 7.60
C LEU A 21 -7.19 18.43 6.18
N PRO A 22 -8.27 19.21 5.98
CA PRO A 22 -8.83 19.41 4.65
C PRO A 22 -7.78 19.97 3.69
N SER A 23 -7.75 19.45 2.45
CA SER A 23 -6.79 19.83 1.39
C SER A 23 -5.35 19.36 1.62
N GLU A 24 -5.07 18.57 2.65
CA GLU A 24 -3.81 17.87 2.81
C GLU A 24 -3.88 16.45 2.22
N TRP A 25 -2.74 15.93 1.79
CA TRP A 25 -2.63 14.56 1.31
C TRP A 25 -2.41 13.62 2.48
N ILE A 26 -3.15 12.52 2.54
CA ILE A 26 -2.97 11.50 3.58
C ILE A 26 -1.53 11.01 3.56
N GLY A 27 -0.86 11.15 4.71
CA GLY A 27 0.54 10.74 4.87
C GLY A 27 0.69 9.27 5.22
N ASP A 28 1.89 8.73 4.99
CA ASP A 28 2.25 7.33 5.29
C ASP A 28 1.87 6.91 6.70
N GLY A 29 2.11 7.76 7.71
CA GLY A 29 1.85 7.45 9.11
C GLY A 29 0.37 7.18 9.41
N ILE A 30 -0.55 7.86 8.71
CA ILE A 30 -1.98 7.64 8.85
C ILE A 30 -2.40 6.31 8.23
N ILE A 31 -1.89 5.98 7.04
CA ILE A 31 -2.16 4.69 6.40
C ILE A 31 -1.61 3.55 7.25
N GLN A 32 -0.39 3.72 7.77
CA GLN A 32 0.29 2.75 8.62
C GLN A 32 -0.54 2.49 9.88
N PHE A 33 -1.02 3.56 10.53
CA PHE A 33 -1.94 3.48 11.65
C PHE A 33 -3.23 2.75 11.29
N TYR A 34 -3.85 3.11 10.17
CA TYR A 34 -5.11 2.52 9.78
C TYR A 34 -4.98 1.02 9.47
N TYR A 35 -3.89 0.61 8.84
CA TYR A 35 -3.60 -0.80 8.59
C TYR A 35 -3.39 -1.57 9.91
N GLU A 36 -2.60 -1.04 10.84
CA GLU A 36 -2.45 -1.63 12.17
C GLU A 36 -3.82 -1.76 12.89
N PHE A 37 -4.64 -0.71 12.81
CA PHE A 37 -5.98 -0.71 13.38
C PHE A 37 -6.87 -1.79 12.75
N LEU A 38 -6.86 -1.92 11.42
CA LEU A 38 -7.61 -2.95 10.71
C LEU A 38 -7.17 -4.36 11.14
N GLU A 39 -5.87 -4.65 11.20
CA GLU A 39 -5.37 -5.98 11.56
C GLU A 39 -5.68 -6.34 13.02
N HIS A 40 -5.58 -5.38 13.95
CA HIS A 40 -5.77 -5.62 15.38
C HIS A 40 -7.23 -5.54 15.85
N THR A 41 -8.06 -4.70 15.23
CA THR A 41 -9.42 -4.42 15.73
C THR A 41 -10.51 -4.92 14.80
N VAL A 42 -10.37 -4.73 13.48
CA VAL A 42 -11.48 -4.96 12.53
C VAL A 42 -11.44 -6.37 11.92
N CYS A 43 -10.28 -6.79 11.41
CA CYS A 43 -10.13 -8.01 10.64
C CYS A 43 -8.92 -8.83 11.12
N LYS A 44 -9.16 -9.75 12.06
CA LYS A 44 -8.15 -10.68 12.59
C LYS A 44 -7.91 -11.89 11.67
N SER A 45 -8.02 -11.69 10.35
CA SER A 45 -7.89 -12.77 9.39
C SER A 45 -6.43 -13.15 9.18
N ARG A 46 -6.10 -14.43 9.38
CA ARG A 46 -4.75 -14.95 9.10
C ARG A 46 -4.44 -15.01 7.61
N GLU A 47 -5.46 -14.93 6.78
CA GLU A 47 -5.41 -15.02 5.32
C GLU A 47 -5.05 -13.70 4.63
N ILE A 48 -5.29 -12.58 5.32
CA ILE A 48 -5.05 -11.23 4.82
C ILE A 48 -3.69 -10.74 5.32
N LEU A 49 -3.03 -9.95 4.49
CA LEU A 49 -1.83 -9.18 4.83
C LEU A 49 -1.96 -7.77 4.29
N LEU A 50 -1.74 -6.77 5.14
CA LEU A 50 -1.66 -5.38 4.73
C LEU A 50 -0.17 -4.99 4.67
N ILE A 51 0.34 -4.68 3.47
CA ILE A 51 1.73 -4.25 3.30
C ILE A 51 1.83 -2.79 3.73
N GLN A 52 2.71 -2.51 4.69
CA GLN A 52 2.93 -1.15 5.18
C GLN A 52 3.46 -0.23 4.07
N PRO A 53 3.10 1.07 4.05
CA PRO A 53 3.50 2.01 3.00
C PRO A 53 5.00 2.04 2.72
N ALA A 54 5.82 2.04 3.78
CA ALA A 54 7.28 2.02 3.66
C ALA A 54 7.81 0.77 2.94
N VAL A 55 7.19 -0.40 3.18
CA VAL A 55 7.54 -1.65 2.51
C VAL A 55 7.09 -1.62 1.06
N ALA A 56 5.90 -1.09 0.78
CA ALA A 56 5.39 -0.92 -0.59
C ALA A 56 6.28 0.03 -1.41
N HIS A 57 6.70 1.15 -0.83
CA HIS A 57 7.64 2.08 -1.43
C HIS A 57 8.98 1.40 -1.73
N LEU A 58 9.52 0.62 -0.79
CA LEU A 58 10.76 -0.15 -1.01
C LEU A 58 10.61 -1.16 -2.16
N ILE A 59 9.49 -1.87 -2.25
CA ILE A 59 9.19 -2.79 -3.37
C ILE A 59 9.15 -2.03 -4.70
N ALA A 60 8.53 -0.85 -4.73
CA ALA A 60 8.37 -0.06 -5.95
C ALA A 60 9.71 0.52 -6.43
N CYS A 61 10.54 1.04 -5.53
CA CYS A 61 11.75 1.78 -5.88
C CYS A 61 13.02 0.91 -5.99
N SER A 62 13.05 -0.27 -5.37
CA SER A 62 14.25 -1.12 -5.39
C SER A 62 14.37 -1.90 -6.69
N VAL A 63 15.57 -1.90 -7.28
CA VAL A 63 15.91 -2.78 -8.42
C VAL A 63 16.45 -4.13 -7.96
N ASP A 64 16.95 -4.21 -6.73
CA ASP A 64 17.56 -5.42 -6.17
C ASP A 64 16.53 -6.28 -5.44
N LYS A 65 16.25 -7.44 -6.04
CA LYS A 65 15.30 -8.43 -5.52
C LYS A 65 15.71 -9.01 -4.16
N THR A 66 16.99 -8.97 -3.79
CA THR A 66 17.46 -9.46 -2.50
C THR A 66 17.01 -8.54 -1.36
N TYR A 67 17.13 -7.22 -1.53
CA TYR A 67 16.60 -6.24 -0.57
C TYR A 67 15.09 -6.30 -0.46
N ILE A 68 14.39 -6.39 -1.60
CA ILE A 68 12.93 -6.53 -1.59
C ILE A 68 12.54 -7.77 -0.78
N LYS A 69 13.15 -8.92 -1.08
CA LYS A 69 12.86 -10.18 -0.37
C LYS A 69 13.12 -10.08 1.13
N ALA A 70 14.16 -9.35 1.56
CA ALA A 70 14.46 -9.16 2.97
C ALA A 70 13.44 -8.27 3.69
N ALA A 71 12.82 -7.31 2.99
CA ALA A 71 11.79 -6.43 3.53
C ALA A 71 10.38 -7.05 3.53
N LEU A 72 10.14 -8.10 2.74
CA LEU A 72 8.85 -8.76 2.70
C LEU A 72 8.52 -9.43 4.05
N PRO A 73 7.25 -9.35 4.52
CA PRO A 73 6.82 -10.08 5.69
C PRO A 73 7.08 -11.59 5.56
N PRO A 74 7.58 -12.27 6.59
CA PRO A 74 8.02 -13.67 6.48
C PRO A 74 6.89 -14.64 6.13
N ASN A 75 5.65 -14.29 6.48
CA ASN A 75 4.46 -15.08 6.21
C ASN A 75 3.77 -14.73 4.88
N ILE A 76 4.32 -13.84 4.05
CA ILE A 76 3.65 -13.36 2.81
C ILE A 76 3.18 -14.49 1.87
N ASN A 77 3.94 -15.58 1.79
CA ASN A 77 3.64 -16.71 0.92
C ASN A 77 2.43 -17.54 1.38
N SER A 78 2.08 -17.48 2.68
CA SER A 78 0.91 -18.17 3.22
C SER A 78 -0.38 -17.37 3.10
N LYS A 79 -0.32 -16.13 2.60
CA LYS A 79 -1.46 -15.21 2.55
C LYS A 79 -2.23 -15.41 1.26
N SER A 80 -3.54 -15.57 1.34
CA SER A 80 -4.40 -15.66 0.17
C SER A 80 -4.73 -14.29 -0.41
N THR A 81 -4.74 -13.24 0.41
CA THR A 81 -5.02 -11.87 0.00
C THR A 81 -3.96 -10.91 0.53
N ILE A 82 -3.38 -10.08 -0.34
CA ILE A 82 -2.34 -9.11 0.03
C ILE A 82 -2.76 -7.74 -0.48
N PHE A 83 -2.95 -6.78 0.43
CA PHE A 83 -3.23 -5.38 0.10
C PHE A 83 -1.93 -4.60 0.09
N ILE A 84 -1.71 -3.82 -0.97
CA ILE A 84 -0.50 -3.08 -1.24
C ILE A 84 -0.91 -1.64 -1.57
N PRO A 85 -0.61 -0.67 -0.69
CA PRO A 85 -0.82 0.74 -1.00
C PRO A 85 0.18 1.14 -2.07
N ILE A 86 -0.29 1.84 -3.10
CA ILE A 86 0.51 2.31 -4.22
C ILE A 86 0.60 3.82 -4.14
N ASN A 87 1.82 4.33 -4.29
CA ASN A 87 2.10 5.75 -4.37
C ASN A 87 2.86 6.05 -5.67
N ASP A 88 2.69 7.25 -6.23
CA ASP A 88 3.41 7.72 -7.43
C ASP A 88 4.76 8.36 -7.15
N SER A 89 5.28 8.22 -5.93
CA SER A 89 6.64 8.61 -5.57
C SER A 89 7.66 8.07 -6.57
N ASN A 90 8.60 8.94 -6.94
CA ASN A 90 9.71 8.58 -7.82
C ASN A 90 10.95 8.13 -7.04
N GLY A 91 10.84 7.98 -5.71
CA GLY A 91 11.94 7.62 -4.82
C GLY A 91 12.72 8.82 -4.26
N SER A 92 12.40 10.06 -4.66
CA SER A 92 12.95 11.24 -3.98
C SER A 92 12.15 11.57 -2.72
N GLN A 93 12.82 12.16 -1.73
CA GLN A 93 12.17 12.60 -0.49
C GLN A 93 11.01 13.57 -0.81
N ASN A 94 9.87 13.37 -0.13
CA ASN A 94 8.64 14.14 -0.32
C ASN A 94 8.09 14.12 -1.76
N SER A 95 8.36 13.05 -2.51
CA SER A 95 7.73 12.83 -3.82
C SER A 95 6.59 11.83 -3.71
N GLY A 96 5.64 11.99 -4.63
CA GLY A 96 4.40 11.24 -4.63
C GLY A 96 3.29 12.05 -3.99
N CYS A 97 2.19 12.19 -4.69
CA CYS A 97 1.00 12.86 -4.20
C CYS A 97 -0.20 11.92 -4.21
N HIS A 98 -0.31 11.04 -5.20
CA HIS A 98 -1.51 10.22 -5.34
C HIS A 98 -1.35 8.86 -4.68
N TRP A 99 -2.38 8.44 -3.95
CA TRP A 99 -2.50 7.07 -3.44
C TRP A 99 -3.48 6.26 -4.28
N SER A 100 -3.20 4.97 -4.40
CA SER A 100 -4.13 3.99 -4.94
C SER A 100 -3.91 2.65 -4.24
N LEU A 101 -4.78 1.67 -4.49
CA LEU A 101 -4.73 0.38 -3.81
C LEU A 101 -4.61 -0.76 -4.80
N MET A 102 -3.70 -1.69 -4.54
CA MET A 102 -3.57 -2.92 -5.28
C MET A 102 -3.78 -4.11 -4.35
N CYS A 103 -4.66 -5.04 -4.74
CA CYS A 103 -4.96 -6.26 -3.99
C CYS A 103 -4.56 -7.48 -4.81
N TYR A 104 -3.58 -8.25 -4.34
CA TYR A 104 -3.25 -9.55 -4.92
C TYR A 104 -4.12 -10.63 -4.26
N TYR A 105 -4.90 -11.33 -5.09
CA TYR A 105 -5.67 -12.49 -4.68
C TYR A 105 -5.04 -13.75 -5.28
N ARG A 106 -4.44 -14.55 -4.40
CA ARG A 106 -3.68 -15.75 -4.77
C ARG A 106 -4.55 -16.82 -5.44
N PRO A 107 -5.79 -17.14 -5.00
CA PRO A 107 -6.59 -18.20 -5.62
C PRO A 107 -6.88 -17.99 -7.11
N THR A 108 -6.96 -16.74 -7.58
CA THR A 108 -7.13 -16.42 -9.01
C THR A 108 -5.85 -15.93 -9.67
N ASN A 109 -4.72 -15.92 -8.95
CA ASN A 109 -3.45 -15.36 -9.40
C ASN A 109 -3.62 -13.98 -10.07
N SER A 110 -4.35 -13.08 -9.42
CA SER A 110 -4.76 -11.80 -10.00
C SER A 110 -4.48 -10.63 -9.07
N TYR A 111 -4.01 -9.53 -9.63
CA TYR A 111 -3.91 -8.23 -8.99
C TYR A 111 -5.12 -7.38 -9.41
N TYR A 112 -5.93 -6.99 -8.42
CA TYR A 112 -7.05 -6.07 -8.57
C TYR A 112 -6.57 -4.67 -8.19
N TYR A 113 -6.69 -3.73 -9.12
CA TYR A 113 -6.18 -2.38 -8.97
C TYR A 113 -7.32 -1.38 -8.84
N TYR A 114 -7.29 -0.58 -7.79
CA TYR A 114 -8.32 0.40 -7.43
C TYR A 114 -7.67 1.77 -7.38
N ASP A 115 -8.25 2.72 -8.10
CA ASP A 115 -7.72 4.07 -8.23
C ASP A 115 -8.88 5.05 -8.39
N SER A 116 -9.05 5.92 -7.40
CA SER A 116 -10.10 6.94 -7.36
C SER A 116 -9.92 8.03 -8.42
N MET A 117 -8.78 8.08 -9.11
CA MET A 117 -8.46 9.04 -10.17
C MET A 117 -8.32 8.36 -11.54
N GLY A 118 -9.00 7.23 -11.74
CA GLY A 118 -9.19 6.66 -13.08
C GLY A 118 -7.91 6.12 -13.72
N ASN A 119 -7.12 5.38 -12.94
CA ASN A 119 -5.84 4.77 -13.32
C ASN A 119 -4.62 5.71 -13.40
N ALA A 120 -4.65 6.86 -12.73
CA ALA A 120 -3.51 7.77 -12.64
C ALA A 120 -2.22 7.06 -12.17
N ASN A 121 -2.31 6.14 -11.20
CA ASN A 121 -1.17 5.43 -10.61
C ASN A 121 -0.85 4.07 -11.24
N ILE A 122 -1.43 3.75 -12.40
CA ILE A 122 -1.31 2.40 -13.00
C ILE A 122 0.13 2.01 -13.32
N ARG A 123 1.00 2.99 -13.63
CA ARG A 123 2.42 2.74 -13.89
C ARG A 123 3.13 2.25 -12.62
N SER A 124 2.94 2.94 -11.50
CA SER A 124 3.51 2.59 -10.21
C SER A 124 2.98 1.24 -9.71
N ALA A 125 1.68 0.97 -9.92
CA ALA A 125 1.07 -0.31 -9.60
C ALA A 125 1.70 -1.47 -10.39
N LYS A 126 1.84 -1.32 -11.72
CA LYS A 126 2.48 -2.34 -12.57
C LYS A 126 3.95 -2.55 -12.24
N GLN A 127 4.68 -1.48 -11.91
CA GLN A 127 6.07 -1.57 -11.47
C GLN A 127 6.17 -2.39 -10.17
N THR A 128 5.36 -2.05 -9.17
CA THR A 128 5.28 -2.78 -7.90
C THR A 128 4.93 -4.26 -8.11
N MET A 129 3.94 -4.55 -8.95
CA MET A 129 3.56 -5.91 -9.32
C MET A 129 4.76 -6.68 -9.92
N ASN A 130 5.47 -6.09 -10.88
CA ASN A 130 6.62 -6.73 -11.53
C ASN A 130 7.79 -6.98 -10.56
N SER A 131 7.98 -6.09 -9.59
CA SER A 131 9.01 -6.24 -8.56
C SER A 131 8.72 -7.41 -7.61
N ILE A 132 7.47 -7.58 -7.20
CA ILE A 132 7.09 -8.56 -6.17
C ILE A 132 6.65 -9.92 -6.72
N CYS A 133 6.13 -9.99 -7.95
CA CYS A 133 5.42 -11.18 -8.45
C CYS A 133 6.26 -12.47 -8.41
N GLY A 134 7.55 -12.36 -8.76
CA GLY A 134 8.50 -13.48 -8.72
C GLY A 134 8.93 -13.88 -7.30
N LEU A 135 8.74 -13.01 -6.30
CA LEU A 135 9.13 -13.27 -4.91
C LEU A 135 8.03 -13.97 -4.12
N ILE A 136 6.77 -13.76 -4.52
CA ILE A 136 5.60 -14.33 -3.84
C ILE A 136 4.95 -15.49 -4.59
N GLY A 137 5.64 -16.05 -5.60
CA GLY A 137 5.16 -17.19 -6.37
C GLY A 137 3.97 -16.91 -7.28
N SER A 138 3.75 -15.65 -7.68
CA SER A 138 2.69 -15.26 -8.61
C SER A 138 3.23 -15.17 -10.04
N SER A 139 3.60 -16.31 -10.63
CA SER A 139 4.10 -16.36 -12.01
C SER A 139 2.97 -16.01 -12.99
N SER A 140 3.21 -15.04 -13.87
CA SER A 140 2.25 -14.56 -14.89
C SER A 140 0.86 -14.19 -14.35
N PRO A 141 0.76 -13.27 -13.38
CA PRO A 141 -0.52 -12.93 -12.77
C PRO A 141 -1.34 -12.00 -13.69
N ALA A 142 -2.66 -12.06 -13.59
CA ALA A 142 -3.52 -11.09 -14.26
C ALA A 142 -3.46 -9.73 -13.55
N PHE A 143 -3.60 -8.63 -14.30
CA PHE A 143 -3.76 -7.28 -13.76
C PHE A 143 -5.12 -6.75 -14.20
N ILE A 144 -6.00 -6.46 -13.25
CA ILE A 144 -7.39 -6.09 -13.49
C ILE A 144 -7.64 -4.74 -12.84
N ALA A 145 -7.76 -3.69 -13.65
CA ALA A 145 -8.20 -2.39 -13.17
C ALA A 145 -9.71 -2.44 -12.87
N ILE A 146 -10.09 -2.01 -11.67
CA ILE A 146 -11.45 -2.06 -11.17
C ILE A 146 -12.10 -0.68 -11.30
N ASN A 147 -13.34 -0.68 -11.79
CA ASN A 147 -14.18 0.51 -11.73
C ASN A 147 -14.43 0.85 -10.26
N THR A 148 -13.77 1.91 -9.81
CA THR A 148 -13.72 2.34 -8.40
C THR A 148 -14.52 3.64 -8.28
N PRO A 149 -15.17 3.92 -7.13
CA PRO A 149 -15.71 5.25 -6.86
C PRO A 149 -14.65 6.32 -7.12
N MET A 150 -15.02 7.32 -7.93
CA MET A 150 -14.10 8.39 -8.32
C MET A 150 -14.07 9.46 -7.22
N GLN A 151 -12.88 9.99 -6.94
CA GLN A 151 -12.73 11.11 -6.03
C GLN A 151 -13.32 12.40 -6.63
N ASP A 152 -13.91 13.24 -5.78
CA ASP A 152 -14.39 14.55 -6.17
C ASP A 152 -13.27 15.60 -6.12
N THR A 153 -12.26 15.38 -5.26
CA THR A 153 -11.08 16.24 -5.11
C THR A 153 -9.78 15.45 -5.19
N ILE A 154 -8.66 16.13 -5.47
CA ILE A 154 -7.35 15.47 -5.64
C ILE A 154 -6.82 14.82 -4.36
N VAL A 155 -7.30 15.23 -3.17
CA VAL A 155 -6.79 14.78 -1.88
C VAL A 155 -7.53 13.59 -1.27
N GLU A 156 -8.67 13.20 -1.85
CA GLU A 156 -9.53 12.09 -1.38
C GLU A 156 -9.09 10.73 -1.95
N CYS A 157 -7.79 10.55 -2.17
CA CYS A 157 -7.25 9.40 -2.89
C CYS A 157 -7.19 8.07 -2.11
N MET A 158 -7.85 7.98 -0.95
CA MET A 158 -7.80 6.79 -0.08
C MET A 158 -9.12 6.46 0.63
#